data_AF-A0A6J7IYQ4-F1
#
_entry.id   AF-A0A6J7IYQ4-F1
#
_cell.length_a   1.000
_cell.length_b   1.000
_cell.length_c   1.000
_cell.angle_alpha   90.00
_cell.angle_beta   90.00
_cell.angle_gamma   90.00
#
_symmetry.space_group_name_H-M   'P 1'
#
loop_
_entity.id
_entity.type
_entity.pdbx_description
1 polymer ?
#
loop_
_entity_poly.entity_id
_entity_poly.type
_entity_poly.pdbx_seq_one_letter_code
_entity_poly.pdbx_strand_id
1 'polypeptide(L)'
;MAISRVEVFAHPVLLERSQAASMAQAGHPLRHDGPAVQTLLDIVTLAFRARGHNLDDAAWDAWRDEDNKWVAQLKWQAGRTTNKAHWQFLPDGHGGTIAPLDDTARELIDPDFGRQLRGLAPVRALASAEDSDDETSQQSFDEYYGTTADSEIDAETIDVEVDDAPTPEPEQPREPAAREPRPAPKPAAGHTSGKDKRGKPAMPSWEDVLLGVRSSGHN
;
A
#
# COMPACT_ATOMS: atom_id res chain seq x y z
N MET A 1 -34.43 -0.79 -3.08
CA MET A 1 -34.17 -1.87 -2.11
C MET A 1 -33.48 -1.28 -0.88
N ALA A 2 -33.87 -1.70 0.32
CA ALA A 2 -33.52 -1.01 1.57
C ALA A 2 -32.06 -1.26 2.01
N ILE A 3 -31.23 -0.22 1.97
CA ILE A 3 -29.83 -0.18 2.43
C ILE A 3 -29.70 -0.73 3.88
N SER A 4 -30.70 -0.50 4.71
CA SER A 4 -30.76 -0.98 6.11
C SER A 4 -30.71 -2.51 6.27
N ARG A 5 -31.11 -3.29 5.26
CA ARG A 5 -30.97 -4.76 5.31
C ARG A 5 -29.52 -5.20 5.10
N VAL A 6 -28.75 -4.44 4.33
CA VAL A 6 -27.33 -4.70 4.03
C VAL A 6 -26.46 -4.31 5.22
N GLU A 7 -26.80 -3.22 5.93
CA GLU A 7 -26.06 -2.72 7.09
C GLU A 7 -25.84 -3.79 8.18
N VAL A 8 -26.86 -4.59 8.50
CA VAL A 8 -26.76 -5.66 9.51
C VAL A 8 -25.76 -6.76 9.13
N PHE A 9 -25.70 -7.10 7.84
CA PHE A 9 -24.74 -8.09 7.34
C PHE A 9 -23.35 -7.48 7.06
N ALA A 10 -23.27 -6.15 6.90
CA ALA A 10 -22.01 -5.46 6.70
C ALA A 10 -21.20 -5.37 8.01
N HIS A 11 -21.85 -5.18 9.16
CA HIS A 11 -21.14 -5.00 10.44
C HIS A 11 -20.15 -6.13 10.79
N PRO A 12 -20.50 -7.43 10.70
CA PRO A 12 -19.57 -8.51 11.01
C PRO A 12 -18.36 -8.53 10.07
N VAL A 13 -18.60 -8.33 8.78
CA VAL A 13 -17.53 -8.33 7.75
C VAL A 13 -16.61 -7.13 7.95
N LEU A 14 -17.16 -5.95 8.20
CA LEU A 14 -16.38 -4.75 8.49
C LEU A 14 -15.55 -4.91 9.77
N LEU A 15 -16.09 -5.56 10.80
CA LEU A 15 -15.35 -5.85 12.02
C LEU A 15 -14.17 -6.79 11.76
N GLU A 16 -14.38 -7.91 11.06
CA GLU A 16 -13.30 -8.84 10.71
C GLU A 16 -12.18 -8.12 9.93
N ARG A 17 -12.55 -7.29 8.95
CA ARG A 17 -11.60 -6.49 8.16
C ARG A 17 -10.84 -5.50 9.01
N SER A 18 -11.51 -4.79 9.93
CA SER A 18 -10.85 -3.86 10.85
C SER A 18 -9.89 -4.57 11.82
N GLN A 19 -10.25 -5.77 12.28
CA GLN A 19 -9.41 -6.58 13.15
C GLN A 19 -8.19 -7.11 12.40
N ALA A 20 -8.36 -7.58 11.16
CA ALA A 20 -7.26 -7.99 10.30
C ALA A 20 -6.31 -6.84 10.00
N ALA A 21 -6.83 -5.63 9.74
CA ALA A 21 -6.00 -4.44 9.57
C ALA A 21 -5.20 -4.11 10.84
N SER A 22 -5.81 -4.29 12.02
CA SER A 22 -5.14 -4.07 13.31
C SER A 22 -4.04 -5.11 13.57
N MET A 23 -4.29 -6.38 13.23
CA MET A 23 -3.28 -7.44 13.33
C MET A 23 -2.12 -7.21 12.35
N ALA A 24 -2.42 -6.79 11.12
CA ALA A 24 -1.41 -6.44 10.13
C ALA A 24 -0.52 -5.27 10.57
N GLN A 25 -1.11 -4.24 11.19
CA GLN A 25 -0.38 -3.12 11.79
C GLN A 25 0.58 -3.57 12.90
N ALA A 26 0.19 -4.57 13.70
CA ALA A 26 1.02 -5.16 14.74
C ALA A 26 2.07 -6.16 14.20
N GLY A 27 1.97 -6.56 12.93
CA GLY A 27 2.88 -7.51 12.30
C GLY A 27 4.26 -6.91 12.01
N HIS A 28 5.25 -7.79 11.82
CA HIS A 28 6.64 -7.44 11.58
C HIS A 28 6.97 -7.40 10.07
N PRO A 29 7.41 -6.25 9.51
CA PRO A 29 7.73 -6.15 8.10
C PRO A 29 8.92 -7.01 7.66
N LEU A 30 8.77 -7.76 6.57
CA LEU A 30 9.89 -8.44 5.90
C LEU A 30 10.70 -7.43 5.09
N ARG A 31 11.95 -7.24 5.49
CA ARG A 31 12.96 -6.46 4.78
C ARG A 31 14.03 -7.39 4.20
N HIS A 32 14.98 -6.83 3.46
CA HIS A 32 16.08 -7.56 2.84
C HIS A 32 17.05 -8.18 3.88
N ASP A 33 17.11 -7.59 5.08
CA ASP A 33 17.87 -8.05 6.24
C ASP A 33 17.09 -9.05 7.12
N GLY A 34 15.80 -9.28 6.83
CA GLY A 34 14.91 -10.17 7.57
C GLY A 34 13.68 -9.47 8.15
N PRO A 35 12.93 -10.14 9.04
CA PRO A 35 11.82 -9.51 9.76
C PRO A 35 12.31 -8.37 10.65
N ALA A 36 11.69 -7.19 10.51
CA ALA A 36 12.03 -6.05 11.33
C ALA A 36 11.58 -6.25 12.79
N VAL A 37 12.38 -5.77 13.73
CA VAL A 37 12.08 -5.84 15.18
C VAL A 37 10.85 -5.00 15.55
N GLN A 38 10.64 -3.89 14.84
CA GLN A 38 9.52 -2.98 15.07
C GLN A 38 8.28 -3.44 14.31
N THR A 39 7.10 -3.07 14.80
CA THR A 39 5.84 -3.35 14.11
C THR A 39 5.70 -2.46 12.88
N LEU A 40 4.83 -2.85 11.93
CA LEU A 40 4.51 -2.03 10.78
C LEU A 40 4.00 -0.65 11.21
N LEU A 41 3.13 -0.60 12.23
CA LEU A 41 2.59 0.65 12.75
C LEU A 41 3.69 1.60 13.24
N ASP A 42 4.67 1.09 13.99
CA ASP A 42 5.78 1.90 14.51
C ASP A 42 6.62 2.48 13.37
N ILE A 43 6.97 1.64 12.40
CA ILE A 43 7.79 2.03 11.25
C ILE A 43 7.06 3.08 10.40
N VAL A 44 5.78 2.83 10.08
CA VAL A 44 4.96 3.78 9.32
C VAL A 44 4.77 5.09 10.09
N THR A 45 4.60 5.05 11.41
CA THR A 45 4.47 6.25 12.25
C THR A 45 5.76 7.09 12.19
N LEU A 46 6.92 6.46 12.31
CA LEU A 46 8.22 7.13 12.19
C LEU A 46 8.41 7.72 10.79
N ALA A 47 8.07 6.96 9.75
CA ALA A 47 8.14 7.37 8.35
C ALA A 47 7.25 8.59 8.06
N PHE A 48 6.00 8.58 8.51
CA PHE A 48 5.06 9.70 8.37
C PHE A 48 5.57 10.95 9.09
N ARG A 49 6.02 10.78 10.35
CA ARG A 49 6.57 11.88 11.14
C ARG A 49 7.80 12.52 10.48
N ALA A 50 8.68 11.72 9.89
CA ALA A 50 9.87 12.23 9.21
C ALA A 50 9.54 13.04 7.94
N ARG A 51 8.43 12.72 7.25
CA ARG A 51 7.94 13.49 6.10
C ARG A 51 6.95 14.61 6.46
N GLY A 52 6.62 14.78 7.75
CA GLY A 52 5.66 15.78 8.21
C GLY A 52 4.19 15.43 7.89
N HIS A 53 3.89 14.16 7.62
CA HIS A 53 2.52 13.67 7.51
C HIS A 53 1.97 13.28 8.89
N ASN A 54 0.66 13.43 9.08
CA ASN A 54 -0.03 12.89 10.23
C ASN A 54 -0.65 11.53 9.89
N LEU A 55 -0.43 10.53 10.74
CA LEU A 55 -0.98 9.18 10.54
C LEU A 55 -2.48 9.13 10.86
N ASP A 56 -3.00 10.02 11.71
CA ASP A 56 -4.43 10.06 12.07
C ASP A 56 -5.33 10.40 10.87
N ASP A 57 -4.79 11.10 9.87
CA ASP A 57 -5.49 11.43 8.62
C ASP A 57 -5.49 10.26 7.62
N ALA A 58 -4.79 9.16 7.94
CA ALA A 58 -4.69 7.99 7.10
C ALA A 58 -5.73 6.93 7.48
N ALA A 59 -6.24 6.22 6.48
CA ALA A 59 -7.22 5.16 6.64
C ALA A 59 -6.58 3.79 6.41
N TRP A 60 -6.71 2.91 7.40
CA TRP A 60 -6.35 1.50 7.30
C TRP A 60 -7.56 0.65 6.91
N ASP A 61 -7.34 -0.32 6.04
CA ASP A 61 -8.33 -1.33 5.67
C ASP A 61 -7.61 -2.67 5.42
N ALA A 62 -8.35 -3.77 5.45
CA ALA A 62 -7.85 -5.07 5.05
C ALA A 62 -8.91 -5.91 4.34
N TRP A 63 -8.48 -6.81 3.47
CA TRP A 63 -9.34 -7.79 2.81
C TRP A 63 -8.56 -9.07 2.55
N ARG A 64 -9.25 -10.14 2.15
CA ARG A 64 -8.60 -11.34 1.64
C ARG A 64 -8.56 -11.28 0.13
N ASP A 65 -7.39 -11.54 -0.43
CA ASP A 65 -7.17 -11.62 -1.87
C ASP A 65 -7.70 -12.95 -2.45
N GLU A 66 -7.58 -13.14 -3.77
CA GLU A 66 -7.96 -14.37 -4.47
C GLU A 66 -7.30 -15.63 -3.90
N ASP A 67 -6.07 -15.49 -3.39
CA ASP A 67 -5.31 -16.53 -2.69
C ASP A 67 -5.77 -16.79 -1.23
N ASN A 68 -6.84 -16.12 -0.77
CA ASN A 68 -7.29 -16.11 0.63
C ASN A 68 -6.22 -15.63 1.63
N LYS A 69 -5.22 -14.87 1.16
CA LYS A 69 -4.21 -14.19 1.98
C LYS A 69 -4.72 -12.80 2.38
N TRP A 70 -4.41 -12.36 3.59
CA TRP A 70 -4.79 -11.03 4.04
C TRP A 70 -3.93 -9.98 3.33
N VAL A 71 -4.57 -8.94 2.83
CA VAL A 71 -3.94 -7.74 2.29
C VAL A 71 -4.39 -6.57 3.14
N ALA A 72 -3.44 -5.86 3.74
CA ALA A 72 -3.65 -4.62 4.44
C ALA A 72 -3.33 -3.45 3.49
N GLN A 73 -4.17 -2.42 3.53
CA GLN A 73 -3.97 -1.19 2.77
C GLN A 73 -3.94 0.00 3.73
N LEU A 74 -2.95 0.86 3.52
CA LEU A 74 -2.92 2.21 4.08
C LEU A 74 -3.22 3.21 2.97
N LYS A 75 -4.14 4.12 3.22
CA LYS A 75 -4.50 5.20 2.30
C LYS A 75 -4.36 6.55 2.99
N TRP A 76 -3.64 7.49 2.40
CA TRP A 76 -3.46 8.84 2.95
C TRP A 76 -3.47 9.90 1.85
N GLN A 77 -3.61 11.17 2.24
CA GLN A 77 -3.52 12.31 1.33
C GLN A 77 -2.16 12.99 1.48
N ALA A 78 -1.48 13.25 0.37
CA ALA A 78 -0.26 14.04 0.29
C ALA A 78 -0.52 15.26 -0.60
N GLY A 79 -0.85 16.40 0.00
CA GLY A 79 -1.23 17.60 -0.73
C GLY A 79 -2.53 17.40 -1.54
N ARG A 80 -2.41 17.16 -2.84
CA ARG A 80 -3.54 16.92 -3.76
C ARG A 80 -3.61 15.48 -4.27
N THR A 81 -2.65 14.63 -3.91
CA THR A 81 -2.61 13.24 -4.36
C THR A 81 -3.05 12.31 -3.23
N THR A 82 -3.81 11.28 -3.60
CA THR A 82 -4.17 10.20 -2.68
C THR A 82 -3.21 9.04 -2.90
N ASN A 83 -2.40 8.75 -1.89
CA ASN A 83 -1.46 7.66 -1.92
C ASN A 83 -2.07 6.41 -1.28
N LYS A 84 -1.60 5.25 -1.74
CA LYS A 84 -1.97 3.95 -1.21
C LYS A 84 -0.72 3.08 -1.09
N ALA A 85 -0.68 2.26 -0.06
CA ALA A 85 0.34 1.25 0.13
C ALA A 85 -0.35 -0.05 0.52
N HIS A 86 0.14 -1.15 -0.03
CA HIS A 86 -0.43 -2.49 0.17
C HIS A 86 0.62 -3.45 0.71
N TRP A 87 0.21 -4.25 1.68
CA TRP A 87 1.04 -5.31 2.23
C TRP A 87 0.26 -6.59 2.39
N GLN A 88 0.93 -7.73 2.18
CA GLN A 88 0.39 -9.05 2.46
C GLN A 88 0.72 -9.45 3.90
N PHE A 89 -0.30 -9.80 4.67
CA PHE A 89 -0.18 -10.22 6.06
C PHE A 89 -0.33 -11.74 6.20
N LEU A 90 0.63 -12.35 6.88
CA LEU A 90 0.65 -13.77 7.24
C LEU A 90 0.63 -13.87 8.78
N PRO A 91 -0.48 -14.31 9.40
CA PRO A 91 -0.54 -14.48 10.85
C PRO A 91 0.40 -15.60 11.30
N ASP A 92 1.17 -15.33 12.35
CA ASP A 92 2.12 -16.27 12.98
C ASP A 92 2.02 -16.12 14.51
N GLY A 93 2.60 -17.06 15.26
CA GLY A 93 2.60 -17.07 16.73
C GLY A 93 3.26 -15.84 17.37
N HIS A 94 4.07 -15.10 16.62
CA HIS A 94 4.77 -13.89 17.08
C HIS A 94 4.10 -12.57 16.66
N GLY A 95 2.81 -12.58 16.33
CA GLY A 95 2.08 -11.38 15.87
C GLY A 95 1.98 -11.26 14.36
N GLY A 96 2.59 -12.18 13.62
CA GLY A 96 2.52 -12.27 12.17
C GLY A 96 3.57 -11.43 11.45
N THR A 97 3.69 -11.73 10.18
CA THR A 97 4.71 -11.18 9.28
C THR A 97 4.01 -10.46 8.14
N ILE A 98 4.57 -9.33 7.69
CA ILE A 98 3.96 -8.51 6.64
C ILE A 98 4.95 -8.20 5.52
N ALA A 99 4.58 -8.49 4.27
CA ALA A 99 5.42 -8.28 3.10
C ALA A 99 4.88 -7.15 2.22
N PRO A 100 5.71 -6.21 1.73
CA PRO A 100 5.24 -5.15 0.84
C PRO A 100 4.84 -5.72 -0.52
N LEU A 101 3.67 -5.33 -1.01
CA LEU A 101 3.16 -5.72 -2.34
C LEU A 101 3.43 -4.68 -3.41
N ASP A 102 3.49 -3.39 -3.03
CA ASP A 102 3.78 -2.28 -3.95
C ASP A 102 5.03 -1.49 -3.53
N ASP A 103 5.48 -0.61 -4.41
CA ASP A 103 6.66 0.21 -4.16
C ASP A 103 6.40 1.23 -3.05
N THR A 104 5.19 1.78 -2.94
CA THR A 104 4.84 2.70 -1.86
C THR A 104 4.94 2.04 -0.48
N ALA A 105 4.51 0.78 -0.36
CA ALA A 105 4.66 -0.02 0.84
C ALA A 105 6.12 -0.31 1.17
N ARG A 106 6.93 -0.64 0.14
CA ARG A 106 8.36 -0.88 0.28
C ARG A 106 9.10 0.37 0.75
N GLU A 107 8.76 1.53 0.18
CA GLU A 107 9.28 2.81 0.62
C GLU A 107 8.93 3.08 2.08
N LEU A 108 7.67 2.92 2.49
CA LEU A 108 7.22 3.22 3.85
C LEU A 108 7.92 2.40 4.93
N ILE A 109 8.33 1.17 4.60
CA ILE A 109 9.06 0.32 5.53
C ILE A 109 10.58 0.54 5.49
N ASP A 110 11.09 1.34 4.56
CA ASP A 110 12.51 1.64 4.43
C ASP A 110 12.98 2.58 5.56
N PRO A 111 14.04 2.25 6.32
CA PRO A 111 14.59 3.16 7.34
C PRO A 111 15.02 4.53 6.79
N ASP A 112 15.40 4.61 5.51
CA ASP A 112 15.79 5.85 4.83
C ASP A 112 14.60 6.67 4.30
N PHE A 113 13.35 6.22 4.45
CA PHE A 113 12.15 6.92 3.95
C PHE A 113 12.07 8.39 4.37
N GLY A 114 12.49 8.68 5.60
CA GLY A 114 12.49 10.01 6.21
C GLY A 114 13.65 10.91 5.76
N ARG A 115 14.64 10.35 5.07
CA ARG A 115 15.78 11.12 4.58
C ARG A 115 15.32 11.97 3.41
N GLN A 116 15.49 13.28 3.53
CA GLN A 116 15.20 14.20 2.42
C GLN A 116 15.95 13.71 1.18
N LEU A 117 15.21 13.44 0.09
CA LEU A 117 15.79 13.10 -1.20
C LEU A 117 16.79 14.21 -1.52
N ARG A 118 18.08 13.85 -1.52
CA ARG A 118 19.14 14.82 -1.79
C ARG A 118 18.86 15.34 -3.19
N GLY A 119 18.49 16.62 -3.31
CA GLY A 119 18.14 17.21 -4.59
C GLY A 119 19.22 16.86 -5.60
N LEU A 120 18.81 16.26 -6.73
CA LEU A 120 19.73 16.00 -7.82
C LEU A 120 20.32 17.36 -8.20
N ALA A 121 21.64 17.51 -8.03
CA ALA A 121 22.31 18.73 -8.42
C ALA A 121 21.99 18.96 -9.90
N PRO A 122 21.47 20.14 -10.29
CA PRO A 122 21.22 20.42 -11.70
C PRO A 122 22.53 20.19 -12.45
N VAL A 123 22.51 19.28 -13.42
CA VAL A 123 23.64 19.06 -14.31
C VAL A 123 23.82 20.36 -15.07
N ARG A 124 24.85 21.12 -14.69
CA ARG A 124 25.25 22.31 -15.44
C ARG A 124 25.70 21.81 -16.79
N ALA A 125 24.88 22.01 -17.83
CA ALA A 125 25.32 21.85 -19.20
C ALA A 125 26.55 22.75 -19.35
N LEU A 126 27.72 22.14 -19.51
CA LEU A 126 28.92 22.86 -19.89
C LEU A 126 28.59 23.54 -21.21
N ALA A 127 28.43 24.86 -21.17
CA ALA A 127 28.42 25.66 -22.39
C ALA A 127 29.71 25.32 -23.13
N SER A 128 29.58 24.84 -24.36
CA SER A 128 30.70 24.74 -25.28
C SER A 128 31.42 26.08 -25.27
N ALA A 129 32.65 26.09 -24.76
CA ALA A 129 33.49 27.27 -24.77
C ALA A 129 33.83 27.55 -26.24
N GLU A 130 33.11 28.49 -26.85
CA GLU A 130 33.60 29.22 -28.00
C GLU A 130 34.64 30.22 -27.49
N ASP A 131 35.80 30.20 -28.14
CA ASP A 131 36.97 31.07 -28.00
C ASP A 131 37.90 30.86 -26.79
N SER A 132 38.85 29.94 -26.96
CA SER A 132 40.20 30.07 -26.42
C SER A 132 41.19 29.44 -27.40
N ASP A 133 41.86 30.27 -28.20
CA ASP A 133 43.10 29.91 -28.89
C ASP A 133 44.17 29.61 -27.82
N ASP A 134 44.32 28.35 -27.43
CA ASP A 134 45.53 27.90 -26.75
C ASP A 134 45.83 26.45 -27.14
N GLU A 135 46.96 26.31 -27.80
CA GLU A 135 47.55 25.09 -28.33
C GLU A 135 47.90 24.14 -27.17
N THR A 136 46.92 23.37 -26.71
CA THR A 136 47.17 22.23 -25.82
C THR A 136 46.92 20.95 -26.59
N SER A 137 48.01 20.32 -27.02
CA SER A 137 48.05 19.00 -27.64
C SER A 137 47.15 18.02 -26.88
N GLN A 138 45.94 17.84 -27.39
CA GLN A 138 45.10 16.71 -27.05
C GLN A 138 45.80 15.49 -27.62
N GLN A 139 46.48 14.75 -26.74
CA GLN A 139 46.90 13.40 -27.04
C GLN A 139 45.64 12.62 -27.41
N SER A 140 45.55 12.30 -28.70
CA SER A 140 44.49 11.51 -29.29
C SER A 140 44.38 10.18 -28.53
N PHE A 141 43.25 9.94 -27.88
CA PHE A 141 42.91 8.66 -27.26
C PHE A 141 42.84 7.51 -28.29
N ASP A 142 42.78 7.86 -29.59
CA ASP A 142 42.84 6.94 -30.73
C ASP A 142 44.21 6.24 -30.86
N GLU A 143 45.28 6.80 -30.28
CA GLU A 143 46.62 6.19 -30.35
C GLU A 143 46.80 5.01 -29.36
N TYR A 144 45.88 4.82 -28.40
CA TYR A 144 45.94 3.69 -27.47
C TYR A 144 45.17 2.44 -27.95
N TYR A 145 44.20 2.60 -28.85
CA TYR A 145 43.46 1.49 -29.46
C TYR A 145 43.73 1.43 -30.97
N GLY A 146 44.99 1.17 -31.31
CA GLY A 146 45.39 0.81 -32.65
C GLY A 146 44.47 -0.25 -33.25
N THR A 147 43.94 0.11 -34.42
CA THR A 147 43.12 -0.67 -35.34
C THR A 147 43.48 -2.17 -35.40
N THR A 148 42.56 -3.03 -34.97
CA THR A 148 42.22 -4.23 -35.75
C THR A 148 40.77 -4.09 -36.16
N ALA A 149 40.57 -3.37 -37.25
CA ALA A 149 39.36 -3.48 -38.07
C ALA A 149 39.36 -4.88 -38.68
N ASP A 150 38.53 -5.76 -38.13
CA ASP A 150 37.89 -6.82 -38.90
C ASP A 150 36.70 -7.36 -38.10
N SER A 151 35.50 -6.94 -38.50
CA SER A 151 34.24 -7.70 -38.33
C SER A 151 33.17 -6.93 -39.10
N GLU A 152 32.96 -7.35 -40.34
CA GLU A 152 31.73 -7.12 -41.09
C GLU A 152 30.52 -7.40 -40.20
N ILE A 153 29.67 -6.40 -39.98
CA ILE A 153 28.30 -6.63 -39.55
C ILE A 153 27.42 -6.02 -40.63
N ASP A 154 26.82 -6.95 -41.36
CA ASP A 154 25.82 -6.82 -42.40
C ASP A 154 24.74 -5.80 -42.01
N ALA A 155 24.63 -4.74 -42.81
CA ALA A 155 23.59 -3.72 -42.65
C ALA A 155 22.32 -4.21 -43.35
N GLU A 156 21.53 -5.03 -42.65
CA GLU A 156 20.15 -5.31 -43.04
C GLU A 156 19.30 -4.07 -42.72
N THR A 157 18.94 -3.32 -43.77
CA THR A 157 18.02 -2.20 -43.74
C THR A 157 16.64 -2.66 -43.24
N ILE A 158 16.26 -2.23 -42.04
CA ILE A 158 14.88 -2.31 -41.56
C ILE A 158 14.23 -0.95 -41.84
N ASP A 159 13.44 -0.89 -42.91
CA ASP A 159 12.50 0.20 -43.17
C ASP A 159 11.44 0.23 -42.07
N VAL A 160 11.48 1.26 -41.21
CA VAL A 160 10.38 1.56 -40.29
C VAL A 160 9.55 2.67 -40.90
N GLU A 161 8.47 2.26 -41.56
CA GLU A 161 7.37 3.09 -42.03
C GLU A 161 6.72 3.78 -40.82
N VAL A 162 6.79 5.11 -40.78
CA VAL A 162 6.17 5.94 -39.73
C VAL A 162 4.68 6.01 -40.01
N ASP A 163 3.90 5.19 -39.30
CA ASP A 163 2.44 5.24 -39.35
C ASP A 163 1.92 6.48 -38.60
N ASP A 164 1.14 7.26 -39.33
CA ASP A 164 0.54 8.55 -38.97
C ASP A 164 -0.51 8.38 -37.87
N ALA A 165 -0.31 9.08 -36.75
CA ALA A 165 -1.22 9.05 -35.61
C ALA A 165 -2.50 9.87 -35.89
N PRO A 166 -3.72 9.35 -35.65
CA PRO A 166 -4.89 10.20 -35.56
C PRO A 166 -5.03 10.81 -34.16
N THR A 167 -5.29 12.11 -34.20
CA THR A 167 -5.54 13.05 -33.10
C THR A 167 -6.71 12.63 -32.19
N PRO A 168 -6.61 12.75 -30.85
CA PRO A 168 -7.74 12.54 -29.96
C PRO A 168 -8.72 13.74 -29.98
N GLU A 169 -9.98 13.45 -30.22
CA GLU A 169 -11.12 14.38 -30.18
C GLU A 169 -11.52 14.71 -28.71
N PRO A 170 -11.82 15.97 -28.37
CA PRO A 170 -12.04 16.38 -26.98
C PRO A 170 -13.46 16.00 -26.48
N GLU A 171 -13.55 15.11 -25.48
CA GLU A 171 -14.78 14.85 -24.74
C GLU A 171 -15.14 16.04 -23.81
N GLN A 172 -16.41 16.45 -23.91
CA GLN A 172 -16.99 17.58 -23.20
C GLN A 172 -17.13 17.32 -21.68
N PRO A 173 -16.96 18.34 -20.81
CA PRO A 173 -17.18 18.21 -19.37
C PRO A 173 -18.67 18.06 -19.04
N ARG A 174 -19.05 16.97 -18.34
CA ARG A 174 -20.37 16.88 -17.66
C ARG A 174 -20.26 17.45 -16.25
N GLU A 175 -20.90 18.60 -16.04
CA GLU A 175 -21.15 19.20 -14.72
C GLU A 175 -22.29 18.51 -13.94
N PRO A 176 -22.38 18.72 -12.61
CA PRO A 176 -22.94 17.76 -11.66
C PRO A 176 -24.45 17.94 -11.40
N ALA A 177 -25.16 16.82 -11.26
CA ALA A 177 -26.54 16.83 -10.78
C ALA A 177 -26.59 17.10 -9.26
N ALA A 178 -27.34 18.14 -8.90
CA ALA A 178 -27.56 18.63 -7.55
C ALA A 178 -28.13 17.58 -6.59
N ARG A 179 -27.59 17.54 -5.36
CA ARG A 179 -28.09 16.76 -4.23
C ARG A 179 -29.03 17.65 -3.40
N GLU A 180 -30.31 17.30 -3.31
CA GLU A 180 -31.23 17.88 -2.31
C GLU A 180 -30.95 17.31 -0.89
N PRO A 181 -31.18 18.09 0.17
CA PRO A 181 -30.93 17.67 1.55
C PRO A 181 -32.08 16.84 2.15
N ARG A 182 -31.73 15.76 2.86
CA ARG A 182 -32.64 14.86 3.61
C ARG A 182 -32.92 15.43 5.01
N PRO A 183 -34.16 15.37 5.55
CA PRO A 183 -34.43 15.75 6.94
C PRO A 183 -34.12 14.61 7.92
N ALA A 184 -33.71 14.99 9.14
CA ALA A 184 -33.29 14.10 10.25
C ALA A 184 -34.48 13.42 10.98
N PRO A 185 -34.31 12.20 11.53
CA PRO A 185 -35.29 11.59 12.42
C PRO A 185 -34.99 11.82 13.92
N LYS A 186 -36.06 11.99 14.71
CA LYS A 186 -36.09 12.05 16.18
C LYS A 186 -36.00 10.63 16.81
N PRO A 187 -35.51 10.48 18.06
CA PRO A 187 -35.38 9.18 18.71
C PRO A 187 -36.69 8.73 19.38
N ALA A 188 -37.00 7.43 19.31
CA ALA A 188 -38.08 6.80 20.05
C ALA A 188 -37.56 5.58 20.82
N ALA A 189 -38.19 5.35 21.97
CA ALA A 189 -37.74 4.59 23.12
C ALA A 189 -37.72 3.06 22.96
N GLY A 190 -36.72 2.46 23.63
CA GLY A 190 -36.84 1.41 24.66
C GLY A 190 -37.80 0.24 24.47
N HIS A 191 -37.24 -0.97 24.36
CA HIS A 191 -37.91 -2.21 24.77
C HIS A 191 -36.94 -3.16 25.47
N THR A 192 -37.34 -3.55 26.68
CA THR A 192 -36.72 -4.54 27.56
C THR A 192 -36.98 -5.97 27.06
N SER A 193 -35.97 -6.82 26.98
CA SER A 193 -36.16 -8.25 26.67
C SER A 193 -36.17 -9.08 27.95
N GLY A 194 -37.35 -9.60 28.27
CA GLY A 194 -37.58 -10.68 29.23
C GLY A 194 -37.12 -12.04 28.70
N LYS A 195 -36.83 -12.91 29.65
CA LYS A 195 -36.24 -14.25 29.55
C LYS A 195 -37.31 -15.31 29.32
N ASP A 196 -37.08 -16.30 28.44
CA ASP A 196 -37.14 -17.73 28.80
C ASP A 196 -36.78 -18.71 27.63
N LYS A 197 -35.83 -19.60 27.95
CA LYS A 197 -35.68 -21.04 27.66
C LYS A 197 -36.34 -21.65 26.40
N ARG A 198 -35.55 -22.36 25.58
CA ARG A 198 -35.38 -23.85 25.58
C ARG A 198 -34.57 -24.30 24.35
N GLY A 199 -33.58 -25.18 24.54
CA GLY A 199 -33.14 -26.13 23.49
C GLY A 199 -31.98 -25.73 22.56
N LYS A 200 -30.82 -25.35 23.09
CA LYS A 200 -29.55 -25.45 22.36
C LYS A 200 -28.57 -26.27 23.22
N PRO A 201 -27.78 -27.21 22.66
CA PRO A 201 -26.73 -27.87 23.43
C PRO A 201 -25.84 -26.80 24.04
N ALA A 202 -25.61 -26.88 25.35
CA ALA A 202 -24.77 -25.93 26.06
C ALA A 202 -23.36 -26.05 25.47
N MET A 203 -22.98 -25.07 24.67
CA MET A 203 -21.62 -24.94 24.18
C MET A 203 -20.74 -24.74 25.43
N PRO A 204 -19.69 -25.54 25.62
CA PRO A 204 -18.85 -25.44 26.81
C PRO A 204 -18.34 -24.01 26.94
N SER A 205 -18.21 -23.54 28.18
CA SER A 205 -17.67 -22.21 28.42
C SER A 205 -16.25 -22.15 27.87
N TRP A 206 -15.83 -20.98 27.39
CA TRP A 206 -14.49 -20.78 26.84
C TRP A 206 -13.38 -21.03 27.88
N GLU A 207 -13.73 -20.91 29.17
CA GLU A 207 -12.85 -21.23 30.29
C GLU A 207 -12.61 -22.74 30.43
N ASP A 208 -13.60 -23.59 30.12
CA ASP A 208 -13.43 -25.06 30.13
C ASP A 208 -12.46 -25.55 29.05
N VAL A 209 -12.40 -24.86 27.91
CA VAL A 209 -11.50 -25.17 26.79
C VAL A 209 -10.06 -24.80 27.12
N LEU A 210 -9.84 -23.71 27.86
CA LEU A 210 -8.51 -23.27 28.26
C LEU A 210 -7.98 -24.01 29.49
N LEU A 211 -8.84 -24.44 30.40
CA LEU A 211 -8.44 -25.03 31.67
C LEU A 211 -8.35 -26.56 31.65
N GLY A 212 -8.77 -27.22 30.57
CA GLY A 212 -8.43 -28.62 30.30
C GLY A 212 -8.91 -29.61 31.38
N VAL A 213 -10.16 -29.51 31.84
CA VAL A 213 -10.74 -30.44 32.83
C VAL A 213 -12.01 -31.10 32.29
N ARG A 214 -11.88 -32.38 31.96
CA ARG A 214 -12.95 -33.38 31.73
C ARG A 214 -14.13 -33.19 32.69
N SER A 215 -15.32 -32.91 32.15
CA SER A 215 -16.56 -32.84 32.95
C SER A 215 -16.77 -34.16 33.70
N SER A 216 -16.75 -34.14 35.03
CA SER A 216 -17.12 -35.27 35.85
C SER A 216 -18.64 -35.50 35.74
N GLY A 217 -19.03 -36.48 34.92
CA GLY A 217 -20.36 -37.06 34.95
C GLY A 217 -20.57 -37.79 36.28
N HIS A 218 -21.62 -37.38 36.99
CA HIS A 218 -22.19 -38.06 38.15
C HIS A 218 -22.72 -39.44 37.74
N ASN A 219 -22.52 -40.44 38.59
CA ASN A 219 -23.42 -41.57 38.76
C ASN A 219 -23.68 -41.75 40.26
#